data_AF-A0A1B8YG26-F1
#
_entry.id   AF-A0A1B8YG26-F1
#
_cell.length_a   1.000
_cell.length_b   1.000
_cell.length_c   1.000
_cell.angle_alpha   90.00
_cell.angle_beta   90.00
_cell.angle_gamma   90.00
#
_symmetry.space_group_name_H-M   'P 1'
#
loop_
_entity.id
_entity.type
_entity.pdbx_description
1 polymer ?
#
loop_
_entity_poly.entity_id
_entity_poly.type
_entity_poly.pdbx_seq_one_letter_code
_entity_poly.pdbx_strand_id
1 'polypeptide(L)'
;MAQLFIPPMGEGTTEVVIIQLLKQVGDHVKRDEPVYEMETDKAAFTIESDVEGILEKWLAAENDIIPVGAPIAVIRAVGEAAEPSPVSEELTPPPEKVERVEEVEKVEAAVPEVSAPPARIPPKTRQYAQEHQIEPHILNQLAEKYGTLLPGHIDDYLRQHSATKISEETRPSEKSHAEDGNVGFLSRDQQRLNRAIRLNSAAVQPCWAAKPLSIELVDNAIHHLTETSGQQEWITPFQVITYAISQALKKFPMLRSRPLDQERYHTYTDINLGIAFLDEKGDLSSLKVPKTQTMDFFEFRQHLNSVLDPDAEKLPVDVDVPMMVSYTGNDGATFAVPVIVPPSQSTLFIGAPHNKEMNLVLAFNHYLLNGVEASEFLTEIIAQVRTLSGSRSVAHQIEAKPVKSVAGQLRTLLADFLNWDEDFTESMMQRTWADLGIDSLKAVKLAERMSVHFRRKLSPTLFWRYSSPHRLIEYLDTAKTELTENKHSLDDFINAMRSLDGEAALRLQRLIEGGKHG
;
A
#
# COMPACT_ATOMS: atom_id res chain seq x y z
N MET A 1 -38.23 14.09 -18.86
CA MET A 1 -36.98 13.73 -18.15
C MET A 1 -36.96 12.22 -17.88
N ALA A 2 -35.88 11.54 -18.24
CA ALA A 2 -35.59 10.15 -17.88
C ALA A 2 -34.54 10.11 -16.75
N GLN A 3 -34.53 9.05 -15.96
CA GLN A 3 -33.51 8.81 -14.94
C GLN A 3 -32.69 7.58 -15.33
N LEU A 4 -31.37 7.71 -15.32
CA LEU A 4 -30.46 6.59 -15.48
C LEU A 4 -30.28 5.92 -14.11
N PHE A 5 -30.33 4.59 -14.08
CA PHE A 5 -30.24 3.80 -12.85
C PHE A 5 -29.02 2.88 -12.87
N ILE A 6 -28.55 2.48 -11.69
CA ILE A 6 -27.50 1.48 -11.56
C ILE A 6 -28.06 0.10 -11.90
N PRO A 7 -27.51 -0.62 -12.90
CA PRO A 7 -28.05 -1.89 -13.35
C PRO A 7 -27.92 -2.98 -12.27
N PRO A 8 -28.79 -4.02 -12.31
CA PRO A 8 -28.72 -5.13 -11.38
C PRO A 8 -27.40 -5.91 -11.55
N MET A 9 -26.58 -5.89 -10.51
CA MET A 9 -25.37 -6.71 -10.44
C MET A 9 -25.72 -8.12 -9.95
N GLY A 10 -24.92 -9.12 -10.35
CA GLY A 10 -25.16 -10.54 -10.01
C GLY A 10 -25.15 -10.84 -8.50
N GLU A 11 -25.59 -12.06 -8.14
CA GLU A 11 -25.83 -12.50 -6.76
C GLU A 11 -24.78 -12.01 -5.74
N GLY A 12 -25.23 -11.17 -4.80
CA GLY A 12 -24.46 -10.73 -3.64
C GLY A 12 -23.95 -9.28 -3.66
N THR A 13 -24.10 -8.53 -4.76
CA THR A 13 -23.66 -7.12 -4.83
C THR A 13 -24.81 -6.17 -4.50
N THR A 14 -24.72 -5.43 -3.38
CA THR A 14 -25.76 -4.47 -2.94
C THR A 14 -25.45 -3.00 -3.26
N GLU A 15 -24.17 -2.68 -3.47
CA GLU A 15 -23.65 -1.33 -3.69
C GLU A 15 -22.52 -1.34 -4.72
N VAL A 16 -22.33 -0.21 -5.39
CA VAL A 16 -21.26 0.02 -6.38
C VAL A 16 -20.64 1.41 -6.15
N VAL A 17 -19.43 1.62 -6.65
CA VAL A 17 -18.71 2.89 -6.54
C VAL A 17 -18.48 3.49 -7.92
N ILE A 18 -18.74 4.78 -8.10
CA ILE A 18 -18.50 5.45 -9.38
C ILE A 18 -17.00 5.76 -9.51
N ILE A 19 -16.33 5.21 -10.51
CA ILE A 19 -14.89 5.42 -10.77
C ILE A 19 -14.68 6.75 -11.48
N GLN A 20 -15.41 6.94 -12.58
CA GLN A 20 -15.22 8.07 -13.50
C GLN A 20 -16.54 8.45 -14.18
N LEU A 21 -16.78 9.74 -14.36
CA LEU A 21 -17.89 10.28 -15.15
C LEU A 21 -17.37 10.63 -16.56
N LEU A 22 -17.80 9.88 -17.57
CA LEU A 22 -17.32 10.02 -18.96
C LEU A 22 -18.05 11.12 -19.74
N LYS A 23 -19.12 11.70 -19.17
CA LYS A 23 -19.98 12.74 -19.76
C LYS A 23 -20.16 13.92 -18.81
N GLN A 24 -20.14 15.13 -19.36
CA GLN A 24 -20.36 16.37 -18.62
C GLN A 24 -21.83 16.82 -18.69
N VAL A 25 -22.26 17.61 -17.71
CA VAL A 25 -23.60 18.20 -17.72
C VAL A 25 -23.74 19.15 -18.91
N GLY A 26 -24.74 18.91 -19.75
CA GLY A 26 -24.94 19.57 -21.04
C GLY A 26 -24.56 18.72 -22.26
N ASP A 27 -23.83 17.60 -22.08
CA ASP A 27 -23.46 16.73 -23.20
C ASP A 27 -24.66 15.98 -23.77
N HIS A 28 -24.61 15.74 -25.08
CA HIS A 28 -25.49 14.78 -25.75
C HIS A 28 -25.01 13.36 -25.45
N VAL A 29 -25.93 12.51 -25.00
CA VAL A 29 -25.74 11.09 -24.72
C VAL A 29 -26.63 10.32 -25.69
N LYS A 30 -26.02 9.43 -26.47
CA LYS A 30 -26.75 8.50 -27.33
C LYS A 30 -27.07 7.23 -26.55
N ARG A 31 -28.12 6.54 -27.00
CA ARG A 31 -28.37 5.16 -26.58
C ARG A 31 -27.17 4.28 -26.96
N ASP A 32 -26.84 3.33 -26.08
CA ASP A 32 -25.72 2.40 -26.19
C ASP A 32 -24.34 3.11 -26.24
N GLU A 33 -24.24 4.34 -25.69
CA GLU A 33 -22.99 5.10 -25.54
C GLU A 33 -22.50 5.05 -24.07
N PRO A 34 -21.20 4.84 -23.79
CA PRO A 34 -20.66 4.82 -22.43
C PRO A 34 -20.77 6.18 -21.74
N VAL A 35 -21.31 6.19 -20.51
CA VAL A 35 -21.64 7.42 -19.75
C VAL A 35 -20.82 7.55 -18.46
N TYR A 36 -20.57 6.44 -17.77
CA TYR A 36 -19.78 6.40 -16.54
C TYR A 36 -19.15 5.01 -16.33
N GLU A 37 -18.13 4.95 -15.48
CA GLU A 37 -17.51 3.70 -15.03
C GLU A 37 -17.82 3.45 -13.55
N MET A 38 -18.06 2.20 -13.18
CA MET A 38 -18.31 1.81 -11.79
C MET A 38 -17.57 0.54 -11.37
N GLU A 39 -17.20 0.47 -10.09
CA GLU A 39 -16.46 -0.62 -9.46
C GLU A 39 -17.35 -1.39 -8.49
N THR A 40 -17.23 -2.73 -8.50
CA THR A 40 -17.74 -3.63 -7.46
C THR A 40 -16.59 -4.21 -6.64
N ASP A 41 -16.89 -5.08 -5.66
CA ASP A 41 -15.87 -5.82 -4.91
C ASP A 41 -15.00 -6.77 -5.76
N LYS A 42 -15.40 -7.04 -7.02
CA LYS A 42 -14.80 -8.07 -7.89
C LYS A 42 -14.36 -7.56 -9.26
N ALA A 43 -14.96 -6.50 -9.80
CA ALA A 43 -14.69 -6.02 -11.15
C ALA A 43 -15.13 -4.57 -11.37
N ALA A 44 -14.50 -3.89 -12.33
CA ALA A 44 -14.96 -2.63 -12.89
C ALA A 44 -15.81 -2.85 -14.16
N PHE A 45 -16.78 -1.97 -14.37
CA PHE A 45 -17.75 -2.02 -15.47
C PHE A 45 -17.96 -0.61 -16.04
N THR A 46 -17.79 -0.45 -17.35
CA THR A 46 -18.22 0.74 -18.09
C THR A 46 -19.71 0.60 -18.42
N ILE A 47 -20.53 1.61 -18.11
CA ILE A 47 -21.98 1.56 -18.25
C ILE A 47 -22.46 2.47 -19.38
N GLU A 48 -23.20 1.86 -20.30
CA GLU A 48 -23.80 2.48 -21.48
C GLU A 48 -25.20 3.05 -21.18
N SER A 49 -25.63 4.07 -21.92
CA SER A 49 -26.94 4.68 -21.72
C SER A 49 -28.07 3.86 -22.34
N ASP A 50 -29.14 3.64 -21.59
CA ASP A 50 -30.38 3.04 -22.09
C ASP A 50 -31.28 4.03 -22.83
N VAL A 51 -31.00 5.33 -22.74
CA VAL A 51 -31.80 6.44 -23.30
C VAL A 51 -30.93 7.43 -24.10
N GLU A 52 -31.55 8.11 -25.07
CA GLU A 52 -30.94 9.20 -25.84
C GLU A 52 -31.46 10.56 -25.34
N GLY A 53 -30.56 11.53 -25.16
CA GLY A 53 -30.92 12.87 -24.71
C GLY A 53 -29.73 13.72 -24.25
N ILE A 54 -30.04 14.86 -23.61
CA ILE A 54 -29.05 15.76 -23.02
C ILE A 54 -28.90 15.45 -21.52
N LEU A 55 -27.67 15.28 -21.05
CA LEU A 55 -27.39 15.04 -19.63
C LEU A 55 -27.63 16.32 -18.80
N GLU A 56 -28.68 16.33 -17.99
CA GLU A 56 -29.16 17.52 -17.28
C GLU A 56 -28.53 17.67 -15.89
N LYS A 57 -28.27 16.56 -15.19
CA LYS A 57 -27.57 16.56 -13.89
C LYS A 57 -27.08 15.17 -13.49
N TRP A 58 -25.87 15.10 -12.94
CA TRP A 58 -25.39 13.97 -12.13
C TRP A 58 -25.94 14.04 -10.69
N LEU A 59 -26.44 12.92 -10.17
CA LEU A 59 -26.93 12.77 -8.80
C LEU A 59 -25.85 12.24 -7.84
N ALA A 60 -24.68 11.87 -8.38
CA ALA A 60 -23.52 11.39 -7.65
C ALA A 60 -22.23 11.95 -8.26
N ALA A 61 -21.16 11.97 -7.47
CA ALA A 61 -19.81 12.34 -7.88
C ALA A 61 -18.92 11.10 -8.08
N GLU A 62 -17.74 11.31 -8.66
CA GLU A 62 -16.68 10.29 -8.66
C GLU A 62 -16.30 9.92 -7.22
N ASN A 63 -16.13 8.63 -6.97
CA ASN A 63 -15.94 7.98 -5.67
C ASN A 63 -17.16 7.93 -4.73
N ASP A 64 -18.37 8.32 -5.18
CA ASP A 64 -19.59 8.07 -4.40
C ASP A 64 -20.00 6.60 -4.43
N ILE A 65 -20.55 6.12 -3.30
CA ILE A 65 -21.10 4.77 -3.12
C ILE A 65 -22.62 4.86 -3.28
N ILE A 66 -23.17 4.04 -4.17
CA ILE A 66 -24.59 4.09 -4.54
C ILE A 66 -25.15 2.66 -4.52
N PRO A 67 -26.32 2.42 -3.91
CA PRO A 67 -26.93 1.10 -3.92
C PRO A 67 -27.40 0.70 -5.33
N VAL A 68 -27.35 -0.60 -5.62
CA VAL A 68 -27.85 -1.17 -6.88
C VAL A 68 -29.33 -0.80 -7.08
N GLY A 69 -29.67 -0.31 -8.28
CA GLY A 69 -31.02 0.16 -8.61
C GLY A 69 -31.37 1.59 -8.19
N ALA A 70 -30.46 2.36 -7.59
CA ALA A 70 -30.68 3.80 -7.34
C ALA A 70 -30.36 4.67 -8.58
N PRO A 71 -30.98 5.88 -8.69
CA PRO A 71 -30.77 6.77 -9.82
C PRO A 71 -29.42 7.50 -9.73
N ILE A 72 -28.66 7.50 -10.82
CA ILE A 72 -27.33 8.14 -10.93
C ILE A 72 -27.34 9.45 -11.71
N ALA A 73 -28.23 9.60 -12.70
CA ALA A 73 -28.29 10.79 -13.55
C ALA A 73 -29.71 11.11 -14.02
N VAL A 74 -29.93 12.37 -14.41
CA VAL A 74 -31.14 12.85 -15.07
C VAL A 74 -30.81 13.25 -16.51
N ILE A 75 -31.51 12.66 -17.48
CA ILE A 75 -31.34 12.89 -18.91
C ILE A 75 -32.64 13.48 -19.50
N ARG A 76 -32.52 14.54 -20.28
CA ARG A 76 -33.65 15.15 -20.99
C ARG A 76 -33.76 14.58 -22.41
N ALA A 77 -34.76 13.75 -22.63
CA ALA A 77 -35.05 13.17 -23.95
C ALA A 77 -35.37 14.27 -24.98
N VAL A 78 -34.91 14.08 -26.22
CA VAL A 78 -35.13 15.05 -27.31
C VAL A 78 -36.61 15.03 -27.72
N GLY A 79 -37.31 16.13 -27.43
CA GLY A 79 -38.76 16.25 -27.65
C GLY A 79 -39.44 17.36 -26.85
N GLU A 80 -38.78 17.86 -25.80
CA GLU A 80 -39.25 19.02 -25.01
C GLU A 80 -38.58 20.30 -25.52
N ALA A 81 -39.36 21.21 -26.10
CA ALA A 81 -38.87 22.28 -26.97
C ALA A 81 -38.35 23.54 -26.22
N ALA A 82 -37.21 24.07 -26.65
CA ALA A 82 -36.82 25.46 -26.48
C ALA A 82 -35.90 25.93 -27.63
N GLU A 83 -36.47 26.80 -28.46
CA GLU A 83 -35.95 27.74 -29.49
C GLU A 83 -34.58 27.52 -30.22
N PRO A 84 -34.54 27.63 -31.58
CA PRO A 84 -33.34 27.41 -32.39
C PRO A 84 -32.58 28.69 -32.79
N SER A 85 -31.33 28.53 -33.22
CA SER A 85 -30.63 29.44 -34.16
C SER A 85 -29.61 28.66 -35.00
N PRO A 86 -29.31 29.08 -36.26
CA PRO A 86 -29.27 28.09 -37.34
C PRO A 86 -28.03 28.12 -38.26
N VAL A 87 -28.04 27.19 -39.24
CA VAL A 87 -27.24 27.14 -40.49
C VAL A 87 -25.79 26.64 -40.39
N SER A 88 -25.55 25.41 -40.86
CA SER A 88 -25.03 25.23 -42.23
C SER A 88 -25.32 23.83 -42.79
N GLU A 89 -25.79 23.79 -44.03
CA GLU A 89 -25.74 22.62 -44.93
C GLU A 89 -24.24 22.35 -45.29
N GLU A 90 -23.78 21.31 -45.99
CA GLU A 90 -24.34 20.43 -47.05
C GLU A 90 -23.30 19.27 -47.22
N LEU A 91 -23.60 17.99 -47.48
CA LEU A 91 -23.80 17.39 -48.81
C LEU A 91 -23.97 15.85 -48.72
N THR A 92 -24.51 15.26 -49.79
CA THR A 92 -25.02 13.87 -49.93
C THR A 92 -24.00 12.83 -50.47
N PRO A 93 -24.33 11.50 -50.44
CA PRO A 93 -23.47 10.35 -50.82
C PRO A 93 -23.50 10.07 -52.38
N PRO A 94 -23.28 8.88 -53.02
CA PRO A 94 -23.07 7.45 -52.60
C PRO A 94 -22.07 6.65 -53.52
N PRO A 95 -22.32 5.41 -54.04
CA PRO A 95 -22.58 4.07 -53.44
C PRO A 95 -21.58 2.95 -53.88
N GLU A 96 -21.68 1.74 -53.28
CA GLU A 96 -21.73 0.37 -53.89
C GLU A 96 -21.17 -0.67 -52.90
N LYS A 97 -21.49 -1.97 -52.89
CA LYS A 97 -22.59 -2.86 -53.33
C LYS A 97 -22.01 -4.28 -53.21
N VAL A 98 -22.55 -5.16 -52.38
CA VAL A 98 -22.50 -6.62 -52.63
C VAL A 98 -23.81 -7.26 -52.15
N GLU A 99 -24.41 -8.09 -53.00
CA GLU A 99 -25.68 -8.80 -52.76
C GLU A 99 -25.48 -10.16 -52.05
N ARG A 100 -26.45 -10.56 -51.22
CA ARG A 100 -26.95 -11.94 -51.22
C ARG A 100 -28.42 -12.00 -50.75
N VAL A 101 -29.26 -12.53 -51.65
CA VAL A 101 -30.67 -12.95 -51.49
C VAL A 101 -30.63 -14.46 -51.14
N GLU A 102 -31.55 -15.19 -50.50
CA GLU A 102 -33.03 -15.31 -50.51
C GLU A 102 -33.51 -15.80 -49.11
N GLU A 103 -34.64 -15.32 -48.55
CA GLU A 103 -36.04 -15.83 -48.70
C GLU A 103 -36.25 -17.21 -47.99
N VAL A 104 -37.36 -17.57 -47.31
CA VAL A 104 -38.77 -17.10 -47.15
C VAL A 104 -39.03 -16.97 -45.62
N GLU A 105 -40.16 -16.55 -45.02
CA GLU A 105 -41.56 -16.30 -45.40
C GLU A 105 -42.18 -15.19 -44.50
N LYS A 106 -43.39 -14.72 -44.84
CA LYS A 106 -44.20 -13.74 -44.07
C LYS A 106 -45.62 -14.29 -43.85
N VAL A 107 -46.15 -14.18 -42.63
CA VAL A 107 -47.61 -14.22 -42.38
C VAL A 107 -48.01 -13.04 -41.49
N GLU A 108 -49.11 -12.37 -41.85
CA GLU A 108 -49.61 -11.13 -41.23
C GLU A 108 -51.10 -11.28 -40.89
N ALA A 109 -51.55 -10.56 -39.84
CA ALA A 109 -52.94 -10.45 -39.34
C ALA A 109 -53.54 -11.74 -38.72
N ALA A 110 -54.28 -11.72 -37.60
CA ALA A 110 -55.14 -10.68 -37.05
C ALA A 110 -55.40 -10.88 -35.54
N VAL A 111 -55.79 -9.81 -34.84
CA VAL A 111 -56.38 -9.88 -33.49
C VAL A 111 -57.86 -10.27 -33.55
N PRO A 112 -58.34 -11.06 -32.58
CA PRO A 112 -59.68 -10.85 -32.05
C PRO A 112 -59.70 -10.77 -30.52
N GLU A 113 -60.55 -9.89 -29.99
CA GLU A 113 -60.77 -9.70 -28.56
C GLU A 113 -61.75 -10.72 -27.93
N VAL A 114 -61.42 -11.12 -26.70
CA VAL A 114 -62.31 -11.59 -25.61
C VAL A 114 -63.28 -12.76 -25.87
N SER A 115 -62.89 -13.95 -25.39
CA SER A 115 -63.72 -14.73 -24.47
C SER A 115 -62.83 -15.63 -23.59
N ALA A 116 -63.00 -15.58 -22.25
CA ALA A 116 -62.10 -16.26 -21.32
C ALA A 116 -62.42 -17.77 -21.21
N PRO A 117 -61.45 -18.68 -21.44
CA PRO A 117 -61.61 -20.11 -21.16
C PRO A 117 -61.36 -20.42 -19.67
N PRO A 118 -61.90 -21.55 -19.14
CA PRO A 118 -61.74 -21.91 -17.74
C PRO A 118 -60.28 -22.21 -17.36
N ALA A 119 -59.93 -21.83 -16.13
CA ALA A 119 -58.58 -21.91 -15.58
C ALA A 119 -57.90 -23.27 -15.81
N ARG A 120 -56.76 -23.28 -16.52
CA ARG A 120 -56.06 -24.51 -16.92
C ARG A 120 -54.66 -24.55 -16.30
N ILE A 121 -54.44 -25.47 -15.37
CA ILE A 121 -53.15 -25.69 -14.70
C ILE A 121 -52.37 -26.77 -15.46
N PRO A 122 -51.22 -26.45 -16.10
CA PRO A 122 -50.37 -27.44 -16.75
C PRO A 122 -49.75 -28.45 -15.76
N PRO A 123 -49.46 -29.70 -16.18
CA PRO A 123 -48.92 -30.73 -15.28
C PRO A 123 -47.61 -30.32 -14.59
N LYS A 124 -46.69 -29.68 -15.34
CA LYS A 124 -45.42 -29.18 -14.79
C LYS A 124 -45.61 -28.14 -13.69
N THR A 125 -46.52 -27.19 -13.89
CA THR A 125 -46.85 -26.17 -12.87
C THR A 125 -47.47 -26.81 -11.62
N ARG A 126 -48.30 -27.85 -11.79
CA ARG A 126 -48.89 -28.60 -10.66
C ARG A 126 -47.84 -29.39 -9.88
N GLN A 127 -46.85 -29.98 -10.56
CA GLN A 127 -45.72 -30.63 -9.90
C GLN A 127 -44.86 -29.61 -9.12
N TYR A 128 -44.50 -28.49 -9.75
CA TYR A 128 -43.74 -27.42 -9.11
C TYR A 128 -44.43 -26.86 -7.86
N ALA A 129 -45.75 -26.66 -7.92
CA ALA A 129 -46.56 -26.28 -6.77
C ALA A 129 -46.51 -27.30 -5.62
N GLN A 130 -46.45 -28.60 -5.91
CA GLN A 130 -46.35 -29.65 -4.90
C GLN A 130 -44.95 -29.69 -4.26
N GLU A 131 -43.90 -29.51 -5.07
CA GLU A 131 -42.50 -29.40 -4.59
C GLU A 131 -42.33 -28.21 -3.63
N HIS A 132 -43.02 -27.09 -3.90
CA HIS A 132 -43.06 -25.91 -3.04
C HIS A 132 -44.23 -25.88 -2.02
N GLN A 133 -44.91 -27.01 -1.79
CA GLN A 133 -45.96 -27.20 -0.77
C GLN A 133 -47.13 -26.20 -0.83
N ILE A 134 -47.45 -25.66 -2.01
CA ILE A 134 -48.57 -24.74 -2.21
C ILE A 134 -49.91 -25.49 -2.08
N GLU A 135 -50.80 -25.01 -1.22
CA GLU A 135 -52.10 -25.66 -1.00
C GLU A 135 -52.98 -25.65 -2.27
N PRO A 136 -53.72 -26.74 -2.56
CA PRO A 136 -54.51 -26.84 -3.79
C PRO A 136 -55.56 -25.73 -3.99
N HIS A 137 -56.08 -25.13 -2.92
CA HIS A 137 -57.04 -24.03 -3.01
C HIS A 137 -56.39 -22.74 -3.55
N ILE A 138 -55.19 -22.41 -3.04
CA ILE A 138 -54.39 -21.27 -3.48
C ILE A 138 -54.00 -21.44 -4.95
N LEU A 139 -53.62 -22.66 -5.36
CA LEU A 139 -53.27 -22.97 -6.74
C LEU A 139 -54.44 -22.73 -7.71
N ASN A 140 -55.67 -23.02 -7.29
CA ASN A 140 -56.87 -22.75 -8.09
C ASN A 140 -57.18 -21.25 -8.17
N GLN A 141 -57.07 -20.50 -7.07
CA GLN A 141 -57.24 -19.03 -7.08
C GLN A 141 -56.22 -18.35 -8.01
N LEU A 142 -54.96 -18.77 -7.99
CA LEU A 142 -53.93 -18.26 -8.90
C LEU A 142 -54.25 -18.64 -10.36
N ALA A 143 -54.77 -19.84 -10.61
CA ALA A 143 -55.17 -20.25 -11.95
C ALA A 143 -56.38 -19.47 -12.49
N GLU A 144 -57.34 -19.09 -11.64
CA GLU A 144 -58.44 -18.18 -11.99
C GLU A 144 -57.94 -16.77 -12.29
N LYS A 145 -56.98 -16.26 -11.50
CA LYS A 145 -56.38 -14.92 -11.70
C LYS A 145 -55.60 -14.79 -13.00
N TYR A 146 -54.84 -15.81 -13.39
CA TYR A 146 -53.93 -15.76 -14.55
C TYR A 146 -54.40 -16.57 -15.77
N GLY A 147 -55.52 -17.30 -15.68
CA GLY A 147 -56.08 -18.14 -16.74
C GLY A 147 -55.28 -19.42 -17.03
N THR A 148 -54.00 -19.30 -17.38
CA THR A 148 -53.05 -20.41 -17.48
C THR A 148 -51.92 -20.18 -16.48
N LEU A 149 -51.77 -21.09 -15.51
CA LEU A 149 -50.78 -20.95 -14.45
C LEU A 149 -49.42 -21.48 -14.90
N LEU A 150 -48.37 -20.65 -14.79
CA LEU A 150 -46.98 -21.00 -15.11
C LEU A 150 -46.13 -21.01 -13.82
N PRO A 151 -44.97 -21.70 -13.79
CA PRO A 151 -44.10 -21.76 -12.60
C PRO A 151 -43.71 -20.38 -12.05
N GLY A 152 -43.38 -19.41 -12.91
CA GLY A 152 -43.04 -18.05 -12.47
C GLY A 152 -44.16 -17.33 -11.68
N HIS A 153 -45.44 -17.66 -11.92
CA HIS A 153 -46.55 -17.10 -11.13
C HIS A 153 -46.60 -17.69 -9.70
N ILE A 154 -46.02 -18.88 -9.49
CA ILE A 154 -45.83 -19.46 -8.15
C ILE A 154 -44.64 -18.78 -7.47
N ASP A 155 -43.57 -18.47 -8.20
CA ASP A 155 -42.41 -17.73 -7.66
C ASP A 155 -42.80 -16.32 -7.19
N ASP A 156 -43.60 -15.60 -7.98
CA ASP A 156 -44.12 -14.28 -7.60
C ASP A 156 -45.04 -14.37 -6.37
N TYR A 157 -45.88 -15.40 -6.29
CA TYR A 157 -46.71 -15.65 -5.11
C TYR A 157 -45.86 -15.97 -3.87
N LEU A 158 -44.86 -16.84 -4.01
CA LEU A 158 -43.92 -17.19 -2.94
C LEU A 158 -43.10 -15.98 -2.47
N ARG A 159 -42.66 -15.10 -3.37
CA ARG A 159 -41.96 -13.85 -3.03
C ARG A 159 -42.85 -12.90 -2.24
N GLN A 160 -44.11 -12.74 -2.65
CA GLN A 160 -45.06 -11.86 -1.96
C GLN A 160 -45.47 -12.43 -0.59
N HIS A 161 -45.76 -13.74 -0.48
CA HIS A 161 -46.13 -14.36 0.78
C HIS A 161 -44.96 -14.62 1.74
N SER A 162 -43.72 -14.77 1.26
CA SER A 162 -42.53 -14.77 2.13
C SER A 162 -42.30 -13.37 2.71
N ALA A 163 -42.41 -12.31 1.92
CA ALA A 163 -42.35 -10.94 2.44
C ALA A 163 -43.42 -10.66 3.53
N THR A 164 -44.63 -11.20 3.39
CA THR A 164 -45.70 -11.08 4.39
C THR A 164 -45.49 -11.98 5.62
N LYS A 165 -44.98 -13.21 5.47
CA LYS A 165 -44.67 -14.07 6.62
C LYS A 165 -43.49 -13.60 7.46
N ILE A 166 -42.51 -12.95 6.83
CA ILE A 166 -41.39 -12.29 7.52
C ILE A 166 -41.88 -11.14 8.42
N SER A 167 -43.07 -10.56 8.16
CA SER A 167 -43.64 -9.47 8.97
C SER A 167 -44.38 -9.92 10.23
N GLU A 168 -44.84 -11.19 10.33
CA GLU A 168 -45.68 -11.65 11.45
C GLU A 168 -45.14 -12.86 12.25
N GLU A 169 -44.31 -13.75 11.68
CA GLU A 169 -43.85 -14.99 12.36
C GLU A 169 -42.43 -14.91 12.98
N THR A 170 -41.80 -13.73 13.06
CA THR A 170 -40.50 -13.53 13.73
C THR A 170 -40.53 -12.49 14.86
N ARG A 171 -41.38 -12.74 15.87
CA ARG A 171 -41.14 -12.26 17.25
C ARG A 171 -40.85 -13.42 18.20
N PRO A 172 -39.57 -13.80 18.40
CA PRO A 172 -39.17 -14.49 19.62
C PRO A 172 -39.49 -13.59 20.81
N SER A 173 -40.03 -14.16 21.89
CA SER A 173 -40.18 -13.47 23.15
C SER A 173 -38.83 -13.36 23.86
N GLU A 174 -38.06 -12.32 23.53
CA GLU A 174 -36.91 -11.95 24.35
C GLU A 174 -37.38 -11.59 25.75
N LYS A 175 -37.02 -12.44 26.71
CA LYS A 175 -36.86 -12.00 28.09
C LYS A 175 -35.81 -10.91 28.06
N SER A 176 -36.17 -9.75 28.59
CA SER A 176 -35.32 -8.56 28.68
C SER A 176 -33.96 -8.86 29.32
N HIS A 177 -32.95 -9.10 28.49
CA HIS A 177 -31.67 -8.44 28.72
C HIS A 177 -31.77 -7.09 28.03
N ALA A 178 -31.62 -6.02 28.80
CA ALA A 178 -31.57 -4.68 28.25
C ALA A 178 -30.21 -4.50 27.57
N GLU A 179 -30.15 -4.70 26.25
CA GLU A 179 -29.02 -4.20 25.46
C GLU A 179 -29.18 -2.69 25.29
N ASP A 180 -28.59 -1.99 26.24
CA ASP A 180 -28.35 -0.56 26.21
C ASP A 180 -27.32 -0.27 25.09
N GLY A 181 -27.80 0.13 23.91
CA GLY A 181 -27.01 0.11 22.67
C GLY A 181 -27.20 1.37 21.82
N ASN A 182 -26.40 2.39 22.09
CA ASN A 182 -26.38 3.63 21.30
C ASN A 182 -25.69 3.39 19.94
N VAL A 183 -26.45 3.00 18.92
CA VAL A 183 -25.94 2.68 17.57
C VAL A 183 -25.48 3.98 16.87
N GLY A 184 -24.16 4.18 16.82
CA GLY A 184 -23.51 5.28 16.09
C GLY A 184 -23.00 4.86 14.70
N PHE A 185 -22.81 5.85 13.83
CA PHE A 185 -22.16 5.67 12.52
C PHE A 185 -20.69 6.13 12.57
N LEU A 186 -19.81 5.43 11.85
CA LEU A 186 -18.42 5.86 11.66
C LEU A 186 -18.37 7.15 10.82
N SER A 187 -17.34 7.98 11.04
CA SER A 187 -17.04 9.14 10.17
C SER A 187 -16.79 8.70 8.72
N ARG A 188 -17.09 9.58 7.75
CA ARG A 188 -16.92 9.26 6.31
C ARG A 188 -15.46 8.89 5.99
N ASP A 189 -14.50 9.51 6.65
CA ASP A 189 -13.09 9.28 6.42
C ASP A 189 -12.61 7.97 7.07
N GLN A 190 -13.12 7.59 8.24
CA GLN A 190 -12.90 6.25 8.80
C GLN A 190 -13.54 5.15 7.92
N GLN A 191 -14.70 5.40 7.30
CA GLN A 191 -15.30 4.46 6.35
C GLN A 191 -14.43 4.28 5.09
N ARG A 192 -13.89 5.39 4.54
CA ARG A 192 -12.94 5.37 3.41
C ARG A 192 -11.66 4.60 3.74
N LEU A 193 -11.04 4.88 4.89
CA LEU A 193 -9.87 4.14 5.38
C LEU A 193 -10.17 2.63 5.52
N ASN A 194 -11.32 2.29 6.12
CA ASN A 194 -11.75 0.89 6.25
C ASN A 194 -12.01 0.21 4.89
N ARG A 195 -12.45 0.94 3.85
CA ARG A 195 -12.53 0.42 2.46
C ARG A 195 -11.12 0.19 1.89
N ALA A 196 -10.24 1.17 1.99
CA ALA A 196 -8.87 1.09 1.47
C ALA A 196 -8.09 -0.11 2.05
N ILE A 197 -8.16 -0.31 3.37
CA ILE A 197 -7.53 -1.44 4.06
C ILE A 197 -8.13 -2.78 3.57
N ARG A 198 -9.47 -2.90 3.50
CA ARG A 198 -10.13 -4.14 3.08
C ARG A 198 -9.78 -4.54 1.64
N LEU A 199 -9.84 -3.61 0.69
CA LEU A 199 -9.57 -3.90 -0.73
C LEU A 199 -8.13 -4.38 -0.97
N ASN A 200 -7.16 -3.82 -0.23
CA ASN A 200 -5.75 -4.14 -0.43
C ASN A 200 -5.20 -5.18 0.55
N SER A 201 -5.96 -5.64 1.54
CA SER A 201 -5.50 -6.66 2.50
C SER A 201 -5.16 -8.01 1.86
N ALA A 202 -5.63 -8.27 0.63
CA ALA A 202 -5.22 -9.43 -0.17
C ALA A 202 -3.93 -9.20 -0.99
N ALA A 203 -3.57 -7.94 -1.26
CA ALA A 203 -2.36 -7.55 -2.01
C ALA A 203 -1.15 -7.28 -1.11
N VAL A 204 -1.38 -7.13 0.20
CA VAL A 204 -0.34 -6.95 1.21
C VAL A 204 -0.22 -8.22 2.04
N GLN A 205 0.97 -8.82 2.08
CA GLN A 205 1.29 -9.89 3.02
C GLN A 205 2.02 -9.27 4.23
N PRO A 206 1.32 -8.90 5.32
CA PRO A 206 1.94 -8.17 6.42
C PRO A 206 2.95 -9.04 7.18
N CYS A 207 4.15 -8.52 7.37
CA CYS A 207 5.11 -8.97 8.36
C CYS A 207 5.63 -7.75 9.13
N TRP A 208 6.31 -7.97 10.25
CA TRP A 208 6.87 -6.90 11.06
C TRP A 208 8.24 -7.24 11.65
N ALA A 209 9.02 -6.19 11.87
CA ALA A 209 10.29 -6.24 12.59
C ALA A 209 10.31 -5.09 13.60
N ALA A 210 10.94 -5.31 14.76
CA ALA A 210 11.06 -4.31 15.80
C ALA A 210 12.52 -4.14 16.24
N LYS A 211 12.89 -2.93 16.64
CA LYS A 211 14.22 -2.64 17.17
C LYS A 211 14.20 -1.46 18.15
N PRO A 212 14.88 -1.56 19.30
CA PRO A 212 15.01 -0.42 20.21
C PRO A 212 15.95 0.64 19.65
N LEU A 213 15.57 1.90 19.84
CA LEU A 213 16.37 3.10 19.67
C LEU A 213 16.62 3.70 21.06
N SER A 214 17.88 3.93 21.42
CA SER A 214 18.22 4.57 22.71
C SER A 214 17.75 6.03 22.74
N ILE A 215 17.06 6.42 23.82
CA ILE A 215 16.64 7.82 24.05
C ILE A 215 17.87 8.73 24.12
N GLU A 216 18.91 8.31 24.83
CA GLU A 216 20.18 9.06 24.96
C GLU A 216 20.81 9.36 23.60
N LEU A 217 20.67 8.47 22.61
CA LEU A 217 21.17 8.71 21.25
C LEU A 217 20.37 9.81 20.53
N VAL A 218 19.06 9.88 20.76
CA VAL A 218 18.17 10.91 20.22
C VAL A 218 18.41 12.25 20.90
N ASP A 219 18.52 12.27 22.23
CA ASP A 219 18.83 13.48 23.01
C ASP A 219 20.18 14.09 22.59
N ASN A 220 21.21 13.26 22.40
CA ASN A 220 22.51 13.71 21.89
C ASN A 220 22.43 14.25 20.46
N ALA A 221 21.53 13.73 19.60
CA ALA A 221 21.24 14.29 18.28
C ALA A 221 20.55 15.65 18.37
N ILE A 222 19.54 15.78 19.23
CA ILE A 222 18.84 17.05 19.48
C ILE A 222 19.84 18.11 19.99
N HIS A 223 20.67 17.77 20.98
CA HIS A 223 21.68 18.67 21.54
C HIS A 223 22.66 19.18 20.48
N HIS A 224 23.30 18.25 19.75
CA HIS A 224 24.29 18.60 18.73
C HIS A 224 23.69 19.44 17.58
N LEU A 225 22.46 19.13 17.14
CA LEU A 225 21.77 19.92 16.12
C LEU A 225 21.38 21.31 16.63
N THR A 226 20.99 21.44 17.90
CA THR A 226 20.69 22.74 18.54
C THR A 226 21.95 23.60 18.66
N GLU A 227 23.08 23.02 19.09
CA GLU A 227 24.36 23.72 19.14
C GLU A 227 24.83 24.17 17.75
N THR A 228 24.65 23.30 16.73
CA THR A 228 25.08 23.57 15.35
C THR A 228 24.24 24.67 14.68
N SER A 229 22.95 24.78 15.00
CA SER A 229 22.07 25.79 14.38
C SER A 229 22.34 27.22 14.86
N GLY A 230 22.86 27.37 16.09
CA GLY A 230 22.98 28.67 16.76
C GLY A 230 21.64 29.34 17.09
N GLN A 231 20.51 28.65 16.89
CA GLN A 231 19.15 29.15 17.10
C GLN A 231 18.48 28.47 18.30
N GLN A 232 17.69 29.23 19.08
CA GLN A 232 16.91 28.71 20.20
C GLN A 232 15.57 28.06 19.77
N GLU A 233 15.53 27.47 18.58
CA GLU A 233 14.32 26.79 18.12
C GLU A 233 14.27 25.33 18.59
N TRP A 234 13.10 24.92 19.10
CA TRP A 234 12.91 23.55 19.59
C TRP A 234 13.01 22.53 18.45
N ILE A 235 13.80 21.47 18.70
CA ILE A 235 13.94 20.29 17.85
C ILE A 235 13.32 19.10 18.58
N THR A 236 12.43 18.37 17.91
CA THR A 236 11.72 17.23 18.50
C THR A 236 12.38 15.88 18.16
N PRO A 237 12.22 14.85 19.01
CA PRO A 237 12.55 13.47 18.68
C PRO A 237 11.92 13.02 17.36
N PHE A 238 10.67 13.44 17.10
CA PHE A 238 9.95 13.11 15.87
C PHE A 238 10.62 13.67 14.61
N GLN A 239 11.10 14.93 14.63
CA GLN A 239 11.85 15.51 13.51
C GLN A 239 13.16 14.75 13.26
N VAL A 240 13.92 14.44 14.31
CA VAL A 240 15.20 13.71 14.22
C VAL A 240 15.00 12.30 13.65
N ILE A 241 14.02 11.55 14.17
CA ILE A 241 13.75 10.18 13.74
C ILE A 241 13.16 10.15 12.32
N THR A 242 12.23 11.05 11.98
CA THR A 242 11.61 11.10 10.64
C THR A 242 12.61 11.53 9.56
N TYR A 243 13.53 12.45 9.87
CA TYR A 243 14.65 12.73 8.98
C TYR A 243 15.56 11.50 8.81
N ALA A 244 15.93 10.82 9.90
CA ALA A 244 16.74 9.60 9.85
C ALA A 244 16.08 8.49 9.02
N ILE A 245 14.74 8.37 9.05
CA ILE A 245 13.94 7.48 8.19
C ILE A 245 14.07 7.86 6.72
N SER A 246 13.90 9.15 6.36
CA SER A 246 14.11 9.66 4.99
C SER A 246 15.50 9.31 4.46
N GLN A 247 16.55 9.58 5.25
CA GLN A 247 17.93 9.32 4.85
C GLN A 247 18.22 7.82 4.73
N ALA A 248 17.63 6.98 5.60
CA ALA A 248 17.74 5.54 5.51
C ALA A 248 17.09 5.00 4.22
N LEU A 249 15.88 5.44 3.87
CA LEU A 249 15.12 4.96 2.70
C LEU A 249 15.87 5.09 1.37
N LYS A 250 16.81 6.05 1.25
CA LYS A 250 17.73 6.15 0.09
C LYS A 250 18.37 4.80 -0.25
N LYS A 251 18.83 4.06 0.77
CA LYS A 251 19.54 2.77 0.66
C LYS A 251 18.65 1.56 0.45
N PHE A 252 17.33 1.67 0.68
CA PHE A 252 16.39 0.53 0.68
C PHE A 252 15.34 0.68 -0.42
N PRO A 253 15.65 0.36 -1.69
CA PRO A 253 14.74 0.56 -2.80
C PRO A 253 13.46 -0.28 -2.71
N MET A 254 13.49 -1.49 -2.11
CA MET A 254 12.27 -2.31 -1.98
C MET A 254 11.24 -1.70 -1.02
N LEU A 255 11.68 -0.96 0.01
CA LEU A 255 10.79 -0.14 0.82
C LEU A 255 10.21 1.06 0.07
N ARG A 256 10.76 1.40 -1.11
CA ARG A 256 10.26 2.43 -2.04
C ARG A 256 9.56 1.84 -3.27
N SER A 257 9.30 0.53 -3.28
CA SER A 257 8.58 -0.16 -4.35
C SER A 257 7.10 -0.34 -4.01
N ARG A 258 6.25 -0.44 -5.03
CA ARG A 258 4.92 -1.09 -4.94
C ARG A 258 4.82 -2.26 -5.91
N PRO A 259 4.04 -3.32 -5.61
CA PRO A 259 3.71 -4.33 -6.61
C PRO A 259 2.95 -3.69 -7.77
N LEU A 260 3.15 -4.23 -8.97
CA LEU A 260 2.28 -4.02 -10.13
C LEU A 260 1.40 -5.27 -10.36
N ASP A 261 1.96 -6.44 -10.08
CA ASP A 261 1.33 -7.76 -10.16
C ASP A 261 2.17 -8.77 -9.35
N GLN A 262 1.98 -10.08 -9.61
CA GLN A 262 2.66 -11.19 -8.94
C GLN A 262 4.13 -11.42 -9.34
N GLU A 263 4.69 -10.63 -10.25
CA GLU A 263 6.09 -10.75 -10.68
C GLU A 263 6.83 -9.41 -10.77
N ARG A 264 6.10 -8.29 -10.93
CA ARG A 264 6.66 -6.96 -11.21
C ARG A 264 6.36 -5.96 -10.11
N TYR A 265 7.26 -5.00 -9.93
CA TYR A 265 7.11 -3.87 -9.02
C TYR A 265 7.58 -2.56 -9.68
N HIS A 266 7.15 -1.44 -9.13
CA HIS A 266 7.59 -0.09 -9.50
C HIS A 266 8.26 0.60 -8.32
N THR A 267 9.53 0.99 -8.48
CA THR A 267 10.31 1.71 -7.46
C THR A 267 10.27 3.22 -7.70
N TYR A 268 9.89 3.98 -6.67
CA TYR A 268 9.87 5.44 -6.70
C TYR A 268 11.25 6.03 -6.38
N THR A 269 11.72 6.97 -7.21
CA THR A 269 12.99 7.70 -7.01
C THR A 269 12.88 8.78 -5.93
N ASP A 270 11.81 9.57 -5.98
CA ASP A 270 11.46 10.54 -4.93
C ASP A 270 11.00 9.81 -3.67
N ILE A 271 11.40 10.34 -2.50
CA ILE A 271 11.00 9.81 -1.19
C ILE A 271 9.96 10.76 -0.63
N ASN A 272 8.70 10.34 -0.70
CA ASN A 272 7.59 11.03 -0.03
C ASN A 272 7.23 10.22 1.22
N LEU A 273 7.23 10.85 2.39
CA LEU A 273 6.83 10.21 3.64
C LEU A 273 5.37 10.52 3.92
N GLY A 274 4.59 9.50 4.28
CA GLY A 274 3.26 9.70 4.83
C GLY A 274 3.37 9.85 6.34
N ILE A 275 2.62 10.77 6.95
CA ILE A 275 2.54 10.91 8.41
C ILE A 275 1.10 10.67 8.82
N ALA A 276 0.89 9.73 9.74
CA ALA A 276 -0.39 9.47 10.38
C ALA A 276 -0.48 10.27 11.70
N PHE A 277 -1.58 11.01 11.87
CA PHE A 277 -1.84 11.87 13.03
C PHE A 277 -3.34 11.86 13.37
N LEU A 278 -3.68 12.23 14.60
CA LEU A 278 -5.08 12.46 15.00
C LEU A 278 -5.44 13.92 14.70
N ASP A 279 -6.58 14.14 14.06
CA ASP A 279 -7.10 15.49 13.81
C ASP A 279 -7.82 16.08 15.05
N GLU A 280 -8.32 17.31 14.92
CA GLU A 280 -9.03 18.02 16.00
C GLU A 280 -10.34 17.33 16.46
N LYS A 281 -10.90 16.42 15.64
CA LYS A 281 -12.11 15.64 15.95
C LYS A 281 -11.75 14.29 16.58
N GLY A 282 -10.47 13.93 16.60
CA GLY A 282 -9.99 12.61 17.02
C GLY A 282 -10.11 11.55 15.93
N ASP A 283 -10.38 11.93 14.68
CA ASP A 283 -10.34 11.01 13.53
C ASP A 283 -8.88 10.77 13.11
N LEU A 284 -8.57 9.55 12.65
CA LEU A 284 -7.24 9.22 12.13
C LEU A 284 -7.05 9.83 10.74
N SER A 285 -6.20 10.85 10.67
CA SER A 285 -5.83 11.54 9.43
C SER A 285 -4.43 11.16 8.96
N SER A 286 -4.15 11.45 7.69
CA SER A 286 -2.81 11.29 7.12
C SER A 286 -2.48 12.41 6.15
N LEU A 287 -1.18 12.69 5.98
CA LEU A 287 -0.67 13.68 5.02
C LEU A 287 0.65 13.23 4.41
N LYS A 288 1.00 13.83 3.28
CA LYS A 288 2.22 13.56 2.52
C LYS A 288 3.25 14.67 2.70
N VAL A 289 4.47 14.29 3.08
CA VAL A 289 5.67 15.14 3.12
C VAL A 289 6.56 14.78 1.93
N PRO A 290 6.57 15.57 0.85
CA PRO A 290 7.23 15.20 -0.40
C PRO A 290 8.75 15.39 -0.40
N LYS A 291 9.42 14.61 -1.26
CA LYS A 291 10.85 14.79 -1.66
C LYS A 291 11.85 14.98 -0.52
N THR A 292 11.66 14.25 0.57
CA THR A 292 12.44 14.39 1.81
C THR A 292 13.92 13.98 1.66
N GLN A 293 14.30 13.39 0.51
CA GLN A 293 15.66 12.89 0.26
C GLN A 293 16.66 13.96 -0.16
N THR A 294 16.22 15.09 -0.72
CA THR A 294 17.13 16.14 -1.21
C THR A 294 17.51 17.16 -0.14
N MET A 295 16.76 17.19 0.95
CA MET A 295 16.87 18.18 2.03
C MET A 295 17.97 17.81 3.04
N ASP A 296 18.63 18.82 3.59
CA ASP A 296 19.35 18.69 4.87
C ASP A 296 18.39 18.64 6.07
N PHE A 297 18.90 18.52 7.28
CA PHE A 297 18.06 18.41 8.49
C PHE A 297 17.21 19.67 8.75
N PHE A 298 17.77 20.86 8.54
CA PHE A 298 17.09 22.13 8.84
C PHE A 298 16.07 22.48 7.75
N GLU A 299 16.42 22.25 6.48
CA GLU A 299 15.49 22.32 5.36
C GLU A 299 14.31 21.34 5.56
N PHE A 300 14.60 20.09 5.90
CA PHE A 300 13.58 19.08 6.20
C PHE A 300 12.70 19.49 7.38
N ARG A 301 13.28 20.02 8.46
CA ARG A 301 12.53 20.49 9.63
C ARG A 301 11.58 21.63 9.26
N GLN A 302 12.04 22.62 8.51
CA GLN A 302 11.22 23.75 8.07
C GLN A 302 10.08 23.26 7.15
N HIS A 303 10.39 22.37 6.21
CA HIS A 303 9.39 21.78 5.32
C HIS A 303 8.35 20.95 6.09
N LEU A 304 8.79 20.08 7.01
CA LEU A 304 7.91 19.27 7.85
C LEU A 304 6.98 20.15 8.69
N ASN A 305 7.50 21.21 9.33
CA ASN A 305 6.67 22.14 10.10
C ASN A 305 5.63 22.84 9.21
N SER A 306 5.99 23.24 7.99
CA SER A 306 5.08 23.86 7.03
C SER A 306 3.99 22.92 6.53
N VAL A 307 4.21 21.61 6.52
CA VAL A 307 3.22 20.60 6.11
C VAL A 307 2.35 20.15 7.30
N LEU A 308 2.86 20.23 8.52
CA LEU A 308 2.11 19.93 9.76
C LEU A 308 1.29 21.12 10.27
N ASP A 309 1.41 22.30 9.67
CA ASP A 309 0.63 23.49 10.00
C ASP A 309 -0.89 23.21 9.81
N PRO A 310 -1.75 23.46 10.82
CA PRO A 310 -3.20 23.25 10.70
C PRO A 310 -3.85 23.99 9.52
N ASP A 311 -3.34 25.18 9.18
CA ASP A 311 -3.88 26.06 8.13
C ASP A 311 -3.32 25.73 6.73
N ALA A 312 -2.33 24.82 6.62
CA ALA A 312 -1.74 24.44 5.34
C ALA A 312 -2.63 23.49 4.52
N GLU A 313 -2.54 23.60 3.19
CA GLU A 313 -3.16 22.65 2.27
C GLU A 313 -2.46 21.28 2.37
N LYS A 314 -3.16 20.30 2.92
CA LYS A 314 -2.63 18.95 3.18
C LYS A 314 -2.62 18.12 1.91
N LEU A 315 -1.42 17.78 1.44
CA LEU A 315 -1.25 16.85 0.32
C LEU A 315 -1.75 15.45 0.72
N PRO A 316 -2.59 14.80 -0.10
CA PRO A 316 -3.11 13.45 0.19
C PRO A 316 -2.02 12.39 0.13
N VAL A 317 -2.29 11.26 0.79
CA VAL A 317 -1.42 10.07 0.76
C VAL A 317 -1.77 9.21 -0.45
N ASP A 318 -1.00 9.39 -1.52
CA ASP A 318 -1.21 8.75 -2.82
C ASP A 318 -0.22 7.60 -3.08
N VAL A 319 -0.32 6.97 -4.25
CA VAL A 319 0.48 5.79 -4.66
C VAL A 319 2.00 5.98 -4.66
N ASP A 320 2.48 7.22 -4.61
CA ASP A 320 3.90 7.59 -4.54
C ASP A 320 4.38 7.86 -3.09
N VAL A 321 3.57 7.52 -2.07
CA VAL A 321 3.96 7.50 -0.66
C VAL A 321 4.36 6.08 -0.26
N PRO A 322 5.66 5.70 -0.34
CA PRO A 322 6.12 4.34 -0.05
C PRO A 322 5.91 3.87 1.39
N MET A 323 6.03 4.78 2.36
CA MET A 323 6.03 4.48 3.79
C MET A 323 5.22 5.50 4.59
N MET A 324 4.35 4.98 5.45
CA MET A 324 3.72 5.76 6.52
C MET A 324 4.61 5.76 7.78
N VAL A 325 4.65 6.89 8.48
CA VAL A 325 5.24 7.04 9.81
C VAL A 325 4.13 7.37 10.80
N SER A 326 4.08 6.67 11.93
CA SER A 326 3.11 6.89 13.00
C SER A 326 3.85 7.09 14.32
N TYR A 327 3.52 8.17 15.02
CA TYR A 327 4.07 8.49 16.34
C TYR A 327 2.93 8.94 17.25
N THR A 328 2.83 8.33 18.44
CA THR A 328 1.74 8.59 19.40
C THR A 328 2.15 9.52 20.55
N GLY A 329 3.25 10.25 20.38
CA GLY A 329 3.75 11.18 21.40
C GLY A 329 4.49 10.49 22.55
N ASN A 330 4.73 11.26 23.60
CA ASN A 330 5.53 10.83 24.75
C ASN A 330 4.76 9.92 25.73
N ASP A 331 3.44 10.05 25.77
CA ASP A 331 2.53 9.28 26.65
C ASP A 331 1.76 8.19 25.87
N GLY A 332 2.16 7.94 24.62
CA GLY A 332 1.55 6.98 23.72
C GLY A 332 1.92 5.52 24.00
N ALA A 333 1.64 4.63 23.04
CA ALA A 333 2.00 3.22 23.18
C ALA A 333 3.52 3.03 23.07
N THR A 334 4.12 2.30 24.01
CA THR A 334 5.56 2.00 24.00
C THR A 334 5.94 0.94 22.95
N PHE A 335 4.97 0.14 22.51
CA PHE A 335 5.07 -0.84 21.44
C PHE A 335 3.69 -1.04 20.81
N ALA A 336 3.63 -1.03 19.48
CA ALA A 336 2.47 -1.42 18.68
C ALA A 336 2.96 -1.97 17.33
N VAL A 337 2.26 -2.96 16.76
CA VAL A 337 2.45 -3.36 15.37
C VAL A 337 1.46 -2.56 14.53
N PRO A 338 1.91 -1.62 13.68
CA PRO A 338 0.99 -0.82 12.89
C PRO A 338 0.36 -1.65 11.76
N VAL A 339 -0.86 -1.30 11.37
CA VAL A 339 -1.46 -1.79 10.12
C VAL A 339 -0.79 -1.07 8.96
N ILE A 340 -0.46 -1.79 7.89
CA ILE A 340 0.02 -1.19 6.65
C ILE A 340 -1.17 -0.51 5.97
N VAL A 341 -1.17 0.81 5.92
CA VAL A 341 -2.23 1.60 5.27
C VAL A 341 -1.91 1.74 3.78
N PRO A 342 -2.72 1.15 2.88
CA PRO A 342 -2.55 1.32 1.44
C PRO A 342 -2.80 2.77 1.03
N PRO A 343 -2.14 3.29 -0.03
CA PRO A 343 -1.31 2.55 -0.99
C PRO A 343 0.14 2.29 -0.55
N SER A 344 0.57 2.81 0.61
CA SER A 344 1.91 2.55 1.15
C SER A 344 2.14 1.05 1.41
N GLN A 345 3.38 0.60 1.25
CA GLN A 345 3.76 -0.81 1.39
C GLN A 345 4.38 -1.12 2.77
N SER A 346 4.49 -0.10 3.61
CA SER A 346 5.03 -0.21 4.95
C SER A 346 4.48 0.88 5.87
N THR A 347 4.51 0.61 7.17
CA THR A 347 4.21 1.61 8.20
C THR A 347 5.19 1.42 9.35
N LEU A 348 5.87 2.50 9.72
CA LEU A 348 6.83 2.53 10.81
C LEU A 348 6.21 3.23 12.01
N PHE A 349 5.96 2.47 13.06
CA PHE A 349 5.52 2.98 14.35
C PHE A 349 6.73 3.36 15.21
N ILE A 350 6.70 4.57 15.75
CA ILE A 350 7.65 5.08 16.75
C ILE A 350 6.96 5.00 18.11
N GLY A 351 7.44 4.12 18.97
CA GLY A 351 6.90 3.93 20.32
C GLY A 351 7.28 5.06 21.28
N ALA A 352 6.39 5.33 22.24
CA ALA A 352 6.65 6.23 23.35
C ALA A 352 7.88 5.78 24.17
N PRO A 353 8.64 6.71 24.79
CA PRO A 353 9.89 6.36 25.46
C PRO A 353 9.67 5.58 26.76
N HIS A 354 10.34 4.44 26.91
CA HIS A 354 10.20 3.54 28.05
C HIS A 354 11.53 2.81 28.36
N ASN A 355 11.90 2.69 29.63
CA ASN A 355 13.12 2.01 30.07
C ASN A 355 14.41 2.43 29.34
N LYS A 356 14.55 3.72 29.01
CA LYS A 356 15.66 4.34 28.25
C LYS A 356 15.66 4.08 26.73
N GLU A 357 14.62 3.45 26.19
CA GLU A 357 14.50 3.12 24.77
C GLU A 357 13.16 3.56 24.17
N MET A 358 13.11 3.70 22.85
CA MET A 358 11.89 3.84 22.05
C MET A 358 11.85 2.69 21.06
N ASN A 359 10.74 1.96 20.95
CA ASN A 359 10.64 0.87 19.98
C ASN A 359 10.32 1.42 18.59
N LEU A 360 11.19 1.15 17.62
CA LEU A 360 10.88 1.31 16.20
C LEU A 360 10.27 -0.01 15.71
N VAL A 361 8.99 0.00 15.32
CA VAL A 361 8.28 -1.18 14.84
C VAL A 361 7.84 -0.96 13.39
N LEU A 362 8.52 -1.61 12.45
CA LEU A 362 8.20 -1.58 11.04
C LEU A 362 7.24 -2.73 10.71
N ALA A 363 6.03 -2.42 10.28
CA ALA A 363 5.22 -3.34 9.48
C ALA A 363 5.53 -3.12 7.98
N PHE A 364 5.66 -4.19 7.22
CA PHE A 364 6.02 -4.15 5.80
C PHE A 364 5.36 -5.26 4.99
N ASN A 365 5.13 -5.02 3.70
CA ASN A 365 4.65 -6.04 2.78
C ASN A 365 5.78 -7.05 2.50
N HIS A 366 5.66 -8.25 3.05
CA HIS A 366 6.65 -9.33 2.91
C HIS A 366 6.74 -9.87 1.47
N TYR A 367 5.79 -9.51 0.61
CA TYR A 367 5.89 -9.76 -0.82
C TYR A 367 7.03 -8.95 -1.48
N LEU A 368 7.36 -7.76 -0.96
CA LEU A 368 8.43 -6.89 -1.50
C LEU A 368 9.75 -6.93 -0.71
N LEU A 369 9.67 -7.11 0.61
CA LEU A 369 10.80 -6.94 1.53
C LEU A 369 10.92 -8.14 2.44
N ASN A 370 12.13 -8.64 2.69
CA ASN A 370 12.33 -9.72 3.65
C ASN A 370 12.70 -9.22 5.06
N GLY A 371 12.56 -10.10 6.06
CA GLY A 371 12.84 -9.76 7.46
C GLY A 371 14.30 -9.35 7.78
N VAL A 372 15.28 -9.74 6.95
CA VAL A 372 16.68 -9.30 7.12
C VAL A 372 16.82 -7.84 6.67
N GLU A 373 16.31 -7.51 5.49
CA GLU A 373 16.32 -6.13 4.96
C GLU A 373 15.53 -5.17 5.86
N ALA A 374 14.40 -5.61 6.42
CA ALA A 374 13.64 -4.87 7.42
C ALA A 374 14.48 -4.55 8.69
N SER A 375 15.24 -5.53 9.18
CA SER A 375 16.13 -5.38 10.34
C SER A 375 17.36 -4.50 10.03
N GLU A 376 17.87 -4.57 8.81
CA GLU A 376 18.95 -3.71 8.31
C GLU A 376 18.47 -2.26 8.15
N PHE A 377 17.24 -2.03 7.67
CA PHE A 377 16.64 -0.69 7.60
C PHE A 377 16.47 -0.07 8.99
N LEU A 378 15.91 -0.79 9.95
CA LEU A 378 15.85 -0.36 11.35
C LEU A 378 17.25 -0.13 11.96
N THR A 379 18.28 -0.85 11.47
CA THR A 379 19.68 -0.61 11.85
C THR A 379 20.24 0.67 11.23
N GLU A 380 19.90 0.97 9.98
CA GLU A 380 20.31 2.18 9.29
C GLU A 380 19.67 3.43 9.91
N ILE A 381 18.39 3.41 10.29
CA ILE A 381 17.75 4.53 11.00
C ILE A 381 18.56 4.90 12.27
N ILE A 382 18.92 3.91 13.09
CA ILE A 382 19.74 4.14 14.29
C ILE A 382 21.15 4.68 13.93
N ALA A 383 21.70 4.28 12.79
CA ALA A 383 22.98 4.80 12.30
C ALA A 383 22.87 6.26 11.81
N GLN A 384 21.75 6.65 11.20
CA GLN A 384 21.44 8.02 10.82
C GLN A 384 21.27 8.91 12.06
N VAL A 385 20.51 8.48 13.07
CA VAL A 385 20.42 9.21 14.37
C VAL A 385 21.80 9.38 15.02
N ARG A 386 22.67 8.35 14.99
CA ARG A 386 24.06 8.46 15.48
C ARG A 386 24.92 9.44 14.69
N THR A 387 24.67 9.60 13.39
CA THR A 387 25.36 10.60 12.56
C THR A 387 24.95 12.01 12.97
N LEU A 388 23.67 12.21 13.30
CA LEU A 388 23.15 13.49 13.80
C LEU A 388 23.66 13.84 15.20
N SER A 389 24.03 12.85 16.03
CA SER A 389 24.53 13.05 17.41
C SER A 389 26.00 13.49 17.52
N GLY A 390 26.56 14.10 16.46
CA GLY A 390 27.92 14.67 16.43
C GLY A 390 29.07 13.68 16.67
N SER A 391 28.74 12.41 16.88
CA SER A 391 29.66 11.37 17.30
C SER A 391 30.49 10.93 16.11
N ARG A 392 31.61 11.64 15.87
CA ARG A 392 32.68 11.18 14.98
C ARG A 392 32.92 9.70 15.25
N SER A 393 32.84 8.90 14.18
CA SER A 393 33.17 7.49 14.17
C SER A 393 34.41 7.24 15.03
N VAL A 394 34.32 6.31 15.99
CA VAL A 394 35.44 5.89 16.84
C VAL A 394 36.39 5.03 16.00
N ALA A 395 37.06 5.68 15.05
CA ALA A 395 38.17 5.15 14.29
C ALA A 395 39.40 5.07 15.21
N HIS A 396 39.44 4.00 16.00
CA HIS A 396 40.45 3.77 17.03
C HIS A 396 41.87 3.77 16.45
N GLN A 397 42.64 4.83 16.77
CA GLN A 397 44.10 4.81 16.71
C GLN A 397 44.61 3.71 17.66
N ILE A 398 45.16 2.64 17.10
CA ILE A 398 46.05 1.70 17.82
C ILE A 398 47.19 1.39 16.87
N GLU A 399 48.42 1.55 17.38
CA GLU A 399 49.66 1.35 16.64
C GLU A 399 49.80 -0.09 16.11
N ALA A 400 50.33 -0.22 14.90
CA ALA A 400 50.43 -1.51 14.22
C ALA A 400 51.62 -2.35 14.73
N LYS A 401 51.33 -3.40 15.49
CA LYS A 401 52.20 -4.60 15.57
C LYS A 401 52.01 -5.46 14.31
N PRO A 402 53.02 -6.26 13.89
CA PRO A 402 52.99 -6.99 12.62
C PRO A 402 51.76 -7.91 12.51
N VAL A 403 50.99 -7.71 11.44
CA VAL A 403 49.67 -8.28 11.26
C VAL A 403 49.78 -9.72 10.74
N LYS A 404 49.40 -10.71 11.56
CA LYS A 404 49.19 -12.11 11.10
C LYS A 404 48.16 -12.13 9.95
N SER A 405 48.25 -13.06 9.02
CA SER A 405 47.24 -13.25 7.96
C SER A 405 45.84 -13.50 8.54
N VAL A 406 44.78 -13.19 7.79
CA VAL A 406 43.38 -13.38 8.25
C VAL A 406 43.12 -14.83 8.65
N ALA A 407 43.63 -15.79 7.87
CA ALA A 407 43.64 -17.20 8.22
C ALA A 407 44.31 -17.49 9.58
N GLY A 408 45.48 -16.89 9.85
CA GLY A 408 46.20 -17.05 11.12
C GLY A 408 45.50 -16.38 12.32
N GLN A 409 44.84 -15.24 12.08
CA GLN A 409 43.99 -14.57 13.07
C GLN A 409 42.79 -15.43 13.43
N LEU A 410 42.07 -15.96 12.43
CA LEU A 410 40.91 -16.82 12.62
C LEU A 410 41.28 -18.13 13.33
N ARG A 411 42.39 -18.78 12.95
CA ARG A 411 42.91 -19.97 13.67
C ARG A 411 43.18 -19.69 15.15
N THR A 412 43.85 -18.58 15.46
CA THR A 412 44.16 -18.19 16.86
C THR A 412 42.86 -17.95 17.65
N LEU A 413 41.87 -17.28 17.04
CA LEU A 413 40.58 -16.98 17.65
C LEU A 413 39.74 -18.25 17.87
N LEU A 414 39.76 -19.20 16.95
CA LEU A 414 39.04 -20.48 17.08
C LEU A 414 39.67 -21.39 18.14
N ALA A 415 41.00 -21.45 18.24
CA ALA A 415 41.67 -22.18 19.32
C ALA A 415 41.27 -21.64 20.70
N ASP A 416 41.33 -20.31 20.90
CA ASP A 416 40.88 -19.65 22.13
C ASP A 416 39.39 -19.88 22.42
N PHE A 417 38.52 -19.70 21.42
CA PHE A 417 37.08 -19.82 21.60
C PHE A 417 36.62 -21.25 21.92
N LEU A 418 37.28 -22.25 21.35
CA LEU A 418 36.99 -23.67 21.58
C LEU A 418 37.79 -24.27 22.75
N ASN A 419 38.67 -23.48 23.38
CA ASN A 419 39.56 -23.90 24.45
C ASN A 419 40.42 -25.12 24.04
N TRP A 420 41.09 -25.00 22.89
CA TRP A 420 41.96 -26.03 22.33
C TRP A 420 43.43 -25.71 22.68
N ASP A 421 44.12 -26.66 23.33
CA ASP A 421 45.51 -26.48 23.77
C ASP A 421 46.56 -26.60 22.64
N GLU A 422 46.16 -27.03 21.44
CA GLU A 422 47.02 -27.21 20.26
C GLU A 422 46.71 -26.19 19.14
N ASP A 423 47.69 -25.93 18.28
CA ASP A 423 47.53 -25.05 17.11
C ASP A 423 46.40 -25.57 16.19
N PHE A 424 45.39 -24.71 15.96
CA PHE A 424 44.22 -25.06 15.15
C PHE A 424 44.62 -25.39 13.70
N THR A 425 44.61 -26.69 13.37
CA THR A 425 45.21 -27.22 12.14
C THR A 425 44.43 -26.88 10.86
N GLU A 426 45.08 -26.95 9.70
CA GLU A 426 44.39 -26.74 8.42
C GLU A 426 43.32 -27.81 8.15
N SER A 427 43.50 -29.05 8.65
CA SER A 427 42.45 -30.07 8.59
C SER A 427 41.19 -29.66 9.36
N MET A 428 41.34 -28.97 10.50
CA MET A 428 40.21 -28.44 11.29
C MET A 428 39.56 -27.23 10.59
N MET A 429 40.32 -26.39 9.89
CA MET A 429 39.78 -25.25 9.12
C MET A 429 38.82 -25.69 7.99
N GLN A 430 39.00 -26.90 7.45
CA GLN A 430 38.15 -27.47 6.40
C GLN A 430 36.88 -28.17 6.93
N ARG A 431 36.80 -28.45 8.24
CA ARG A 431 35.63 -29.10 8.87
C ARG A 431 34.43 -28.15 8.92
N THR A 432 33.22 -28.70 9.00
CA THR A 432 32.03 -27.86 9.20
C THR A 432 31.99 -27.28 10.61
N TRP A 433 31.24 -26.20 10.81
CA TRP A 433 31.01 -25.66 12.15
C TRP A 433 30.41 -26.69 13.12
N ALA A 434 29.54 -27.58 12.62
CA ALA A 434 28.95 -28.65 13.41
C ALA A 434 30.00 -29.68 13.87
N ASP A 435 30.93 -30.08 12.99
CA ASP A 435 32.05 -30.99 13.32
C ASP A 435 33.05 -30.37 14.33
N LEU A 436 33.10 -29.03 14.40
CA LEU A 436 33.85 -28.26 15.39
C LEU A 436 33.05 -28.01 16.68
N GLY A 437 31.84 -28.58 16.79
CA GLY A 437 30.96 -28.43 17.95
C GLY A 437 30.38 -27.02 18.12
N ILE A 438 30.34 -26.21 17.06
CA ILE A 438 29.76 -24.85 17.06
C ILE A 438 28.28 -24.93 16.68
N ASP A 439 27.45 -24.96 17.73
CA ASP A 439 25.99 -24.81 17.66
C ASP A 439 25.56 -23.34 17.44
N SER A 440 24.26 -23.09 17.32
CA SER A 440 23.71 -21.74 17.09
C SER A 440 24.05 -20.73 18.20
N LEU A 441 24.16 -21.14 19.46
CA LEU A 441 24.49 -20.24 20.57
C LEU A 441 25.98 -19.89 20.56
N LYS A 442 26.83 -20.87 20.24
CA LYS A 442 28.26 -20.66 20.02
C LYS A 442 28.51 -19.79 18.78
N ALA A 443 27.78 -19.98 17.69
CA ALA A 443 27.88 -19.16 16.48
C ALA A 443 27.59 -17.68 16.77
N VAL A 444 26.61 -17.36 17.62
CA VAL A 444 26.35 -15.97 18.06
C VAL A 444 27.54 -15.39 18.83
N LYS A 445 28.02 -16.08 19.87
CA LYS A 445 29.15 -15.63 20.70
C LYS A 445 30.46 -15.53 19.90
N LEU A 446 30.65 -16.42 18.93
CA LEU A 446 31.80 -16.41 18.04
C LEU A 446 31.70 -15.26 17.03
N ALA A 447 30.51 -14.98 16.48
CA ALA A 447 30.27 -13.80 15.65
C ALA A 447 30.57 -12.50 16.41
N GLU A 448 30.20 -12.39 17.68
CA GLU A 448 30.53 -11.26 18.55
C GLU A 448 32.05 -11.12 18.76
N ARG A 449 32.75 -12.20 19.18
CA ARG A 449 34.22 -12.17 19.35
C ARG A 449 34.94 -11.83 18.05
N MET A 450 34.54 -12.45 16.93
CA MET A 450 35.09 -12.14 15.61
C MET A 450 34.78 -10.69 15.21
N SER A 451 33.60 -10.15 15.58
CA SER A 451 33.26 -8.77 15.26
C SER A 451 34.19 -7.77 15.94
N VAL A 452 34.53 -8.02 17.21
CA VAL A 452 35.51 -7.23 17.96
C VAL A 452 36.92 -7.40 17.37
N HIS A 453 37.33 -8.64 17.09
CA HIS A 453 38.68 -8.95 16.60
C HIS A 453 38.97 -8.34 15.21
N PHE A 454 38.05 -8.54 14.25
CA PHE A 454 38.17 -8.02 12.90
C PHE A 454 37.63 -6.58 12.76
N ARG A 455 37.18 -5.95 13.86
CA ARG A 455 36.60 -4.59 13.92
C ARG A 455 35.49 -4.34 12.88
N ARG A 456 34.68 -5.36 12.61
CA ARG A 456 33.60 -5.38 11.60
C ARG A 456 32.37 -6.03 12.23
N LYS A 457 31.17 -5.50 12.04
CA LYS A 457 29.96 -6.17 12.51
C LYS A 457 29.72 -7.44 11.67
N LEU A 458 29.88 -8.62 12.26
CA LEU A 458 29.66 -9.92 11.63
C LEU A 458 28.36 -10.52 12.15
N SER A 459 27.48 -10.93 11.23
CA SER A 459 26.22 -11.60 11.59
C SER A 459 26.46 -13.06 11.98
N PRO A 460 25.78 -13.61 12.99
CA PRO A 460 25.74 -15.05 13.26
C PRO A 460 25.25 -15.88 12.05
N THR A 461 24.48 -15.29 11.13
CA THR A 461 24.04 -15.97 9.89
C THR A 461 25.19 -16.27 8.91
N LEU A 462 26.37 -15.63 9.07
CA LEU A 462 27.55 -15.92 8.25
C LEU A 462 28.04 -17.37 8.42
N PHE A 463 27.82 -17.98 9.59
CA PHE A 463 28.18 -19.38 9.87
C PHE A 463 27.35 -20.36 9.02
N TRP A 464 26.13 -19.98 8.64
CA TRP A 464 25.26 -20.80 7.78
C TRP A 464 25.49 -20.53 6.30
N ARG A 465 25.93 -19.32 5.94
CA ARG A 465 26.36 -18.97 4.57
C ARG A 465 27.71 -19.58 4.21
N TYR A 466 28.66 -19.57 5.14
CA TYR A 466 30.02 -20.09 4.97
C TYR A 466 30.20 -21.30 5.88
N SER A 467 29.96 -22.51 5.37
CA SER A 467 29.81 -23.74 6.17
C SER A 467 31.03 -24.21 6.98
N SER A 468 32.22 -23.60 6.78
CA SER A 468 33.47 -23.96 7.44
C SER A 468 34.34 -22.71 7.69
N PRO A 469 35.30 -22.77 8.65
CA PRO A 469 36.27 -21.69 8.87
C PRO A 469 37.01 -21.25 7.60
N HIS A 470 37.41 -22.22 6.76
CA HIS A 470 38.15 -21.93 5.53
C HIS A 470 37.33 -21.09 4.55
N ARG A 471 36.04 -21.44 4.33
CA ARG A 471 35.14 -20.64 3.48
C ARG A 471 34.88 -19.25 4.04
N LEU A 472 34.89 -19.08 5.36
CA LEU A 472 34.70 -17.78 5.98
C LEU A 472 35.93 -16.85 5.80
N ILE A 473 37.13 -17.39 5.55
CA ILE A 473 38.31 -16.58 5.22
C ILE A 473 38.07 -15.79 3.94
N GLU A 474 37.49 -16.38 2.89
CA GLU A 474 37.23 -15.71 1.61
C GLU A 474 36.42 -14.41 1.79
N TYR A 475 35.42 -14.43 2.68
CA TYR A 475 34.57 -13.28 3.04
C TYR A 475 35.28 -12.23 3.93
N LEU A 476 36.28 -12.66 4.70
CA LEU A 476 37.09 -11.78 5.55
C LEU A 476 38.27 -11.14 4.78
N ASP A 477 38.80 -11.82 3.76
CA ASP A 477 39.84 -11.31 2.88
C ASP A 477 39.29 -10.40 1.77
N THR A 478 38.19 -10.75 1.09
CA THR A 478 37.58 -9.89 0.06
C THR A 478 37.21 -8.48 0.57
N ALA A 479 36.75 -8.38 1.82
CA ALA A 479 36.44 -7.10 2.45
C ALA A 479 37.67 -6.24 2.80
N LYS A 480 38.89 -6.79 2.78
CA LYS A 480 40.11 -5.97 2.80
C LYS A 480 40.34 -5.31 1.44
N THR A 481 40.10 -6.03 0.34
CA THR A 481 40.37 -5.56 -1.02
C THR A 481 39.60 -4.27 -1.31
N GLU A 482 38.28 -4.23 -1.04
CA GLU A 482 37.43 -3.04 -1.20
C GLU A 482 37.90 -1.83 -0.36
N LEU A 483 38.49 -2.06 0.81
CA LEU A 483 39.04 -1.03 1.69
C LEU A 483 40.44 -0.57 1.26
N THR A 484 41.24 -1.43 0.62
CA THR A 484 42.55 -1.05 0.07
C THR A 484 42.46 -0.40 -1.30
N GLU A 485 41.55 -0.84 -2.18
CA GLU A 485 41.36 -0.25 -3.52
C GLU A 485 40.83 1.18 -3.43
N ASN A 486 39.85 1.45 -2.56
CA ASN A 486 39.40 2.82 -2.28
C ASN A 486 40.51 3.71 -1.70
N LYS A 487 41.47 3.12 -0.96
CA LYS A 487 42.57 3.87 -0.35
C LYS A 487 43.69 4.17 -1.35
N HIS A 488 44.07 3.21 -2.19
CA HIS A 488 44.98 3.46 -3.31
C HIS A 488 44.38 4.45 -4.32
N SER A 489 43.10 4.31 -4.68
CA SER A 489 42.41 5.30 -5.53
C SER A 489 42.50 6.73 -4.98
N LEU A 490 42.31 6.91 -3.66
CA LEU A 490 42.43 8.21 -3.02
C LEU A 490 43.88 8.72 -2.94
N ASP A 491 44.83 7.87 -2.55
CA ASP A 491 46.25 8.23 -2.42
C ASP A 491 46.87 8.53 -3.81
N ASP A 492 46.51 7.77 -4.84
CA ASP A 492 46.90 8.01 -6.25
C ASP A 492 46.28 9.30 -6.78
N PHE A 493 45.01 9.58 -6.48
CA PHE A 493 44.38 10.87 -6.82
C PHE A 493 45.08 12.04 -6.11
N ILE A 494 45.40 11.91 -4.82
CA ILE A 494 46.12 12.94 -4.05
C ILE A 494 47.54 13.15 -4.59
N ASN A 495 48.24 12.09 -4.97
CA ASN A 495 49.58 12.18 -5.56
C ASN A 495 49.54 12.77 -6.98
N ALA A 496 48.54 12.42 -7.79
CA ALA A 496 48.29 13.07 -9.08
C ALA A 496 48.03 14.57 -8.90
N MET A 497 47.13 14.96 -7.99
CA MET A 497 46.84 16.36 -7.65
C MET A 497 48.06 17.14 -7.15
N ARG A 498 48.99 16.49 -6.44
CA ARG A 498 50.27 17.10 -5.98
C ARG A 498 51.33 17.22 -7.07
N SER A 499 51.18 16.49 -8.18
CA SER A 499 52.09 16.53 -9.33
C SER A 499 51.64 17.49 -10.44
N LEU A 500 50.44 18.06 -10.33
CA LEU A 500 49.96 19.09 -11.24
C LEU A 500 50.76 20.39 -11.07
N ASP A 501 51.11 21.02 -12.18
CA ASP A 501 51.63 22.39 -12.16
C ASP A 501 50.54 23.40 -11.74
N GLY A 502 50.99 24.61 -11.39
CA GLY A 502 50.11 25.66 -10.86
C GLY A 502 49.02 26.11 -11.82
N GLU A 503 49.16 25.85 -13.13
CA GLU A 503 48.15 26.23 -14.14
C GLU A 503 47.10 25.12 -14.33
N ALA A 504 47.52 23.85 -14.30
CA ALA A 504 46.62 22.70 -14.31
C ALA A 504 45.77 22.60 -13.03
N ALA A 505 46.37 22.85 -11.85
CA ALA A 505 45.62 22.91 -10.59
C ALA A 505 44.52 23.98 -10.61
N LEU A 506 44.82 25.17 -11.16
CA LEU A 506 43.86 26.27 -11.29
C LEU A 506 42.72 25.97 -12.28
N ARG A 507 42.98 25.21 -13.35
CA ARG A 507 41.92 24.70 -14.25
C ARG A 507 41.01 23.70 -13.55
N LEU A 508 41.58 22.81 -12.74
CA LEU A 508 40.81 21.77 -12.04
C LEU A 508 39.93 22.38 -10.94
N GLN A 509 40.44 23.38 -10.21
CA GLN A 509 39.64 24.17 -9.27
C GLN A 509 38.47 24.89 -9.97
N ARG A 510 38.71 25.53 -11.13
CA ARG A 510 37.62 26.17 -11.90
C ARG A 510 36.59 25.19 -12.46
N LEU A 511 36.96 23.94 -12.73
CA LEU A 511 36.01 22.88 -13.11
C LEU A 511 35.13 22.45 -11.94
N ILE A 512 35.71 22.32 -10.74
CA ILE A 512 34.96 21.99 -9.51
C ILE A 512 34.02 23.14 -9.11
N GLU A 513 34.49 24.39 -9.20
CA GLU A 513 33.67 25.58 -8.91
C GLU A 513 32.63 25.86 -10.00
N GLY A 514 32.93 25.55 -11.27
CA GLY A 514 32.03 25.70 -12.42
C GLY A 514 30.94 24.63 -12.52
N GLY A 515 31.11 23.48 -11.86
CA GLY A 515 30.15 22.36 -11.86
C GLY A 515 28.85 22.60 -11.08
N LYS A 516 28.54 23.83 -10.65
CA LYS A 516 27.31 24.17 -9.91
C LYS A 516 26.09 24.51 -10.77
N HIS A 517 26.21 24.50 -12.10
CA HIS A 517 25.08 24.55 -13.02
C HIS A 517 25.27 23.53 -14.15
N GLY A 518 24.62 22.37 -14.00
CA GLY A 518 24.66 21.22 -14.90
C GLY A 518 23.96 20.02 -14.26
#